data_AF-A0A351J733-F1
#
_entry.id   AF-A0A351J733-F1
#
_cell.length_a   1.000
_cell.length_b   1.000
_cell.length_c   1.000
_cell.angle_alpha   90.00
_cell.angle_beta   90.00
_cell.angle_gamma   90.00
#
_symmetry.space_group_name_H-M   'P 1'
#
loop_
_entity.id
_entity.type
_entity.pdbx_description
1 polymer ?
#
loop_
_entity_poly.entity_id
_entity_poly.type
_entity_poly.pdbx_seq_one_letter_code
_entity_poly.pdbx_strand_id
1 'polypeptide(L)' 'MTLHFVRRHFARDLGIDLGTANSLVYERGRGVVLREPSVVAVKNGPTKEILAIGEEAR' A
#
# COMPACT_ATOMS: atom_id res chain seq x y z
N MET A 1 -19.30 -1.50 -27.82
CA MET A 1 -19.10 -2.26 -26.56
C MET A 1 -17.62 -2.25 -26.25
N THR A 2 -17.20 -1.25 -25.48
CA THR A 2 -15.80 -0.85 -25.38
C THR A 2 -15.10 -1.61 -24.25
N LEU A 3 -13.78 -1.82 -24.38
CA LEU A 3 -12.83 -2.48 -23.48
C LEU A 3 -12.96 -2.15 -21.96
N HIS A 4 -13.71 -1.11 -21.63
CA HIS A 4 -14.05 -0.65 -20.28
C HIS A 4 -14.81 -1.70 -19.44
N PHE A 5 -15.69 -2.50 -20.05
CA PHE A 5 -16.48 -3.51 -19.33
C PHE A 5 -15.59 -4.63 -18.75
N VAL A 6 -14.67 -5.14 -19.55
CA VAL A 6 -13.76 -6.22 -19.14
C VAL A 6 -12.81 -5.73 -18.02
N ARG A 7 -12.25 -4.52 -18.14
CA ARG A 7 -11.35 -3.97 -17.11
C ARG A 7 -12.02 -3.83 -15.73
N ARG A 8 -13.30 -3.49 -15.67
CA ARG A 8 -14.01 -3.28 -14.40
C ARG A 8 -14.22 -4.57 -13.61
N HIS A 9 -14.32 -5.73 -14.27
CA HIS A 9 -14.47 -7.03 -13.60
C HIS A 9 -13.15 -7.67 -13.16
N PHE A 10 -12.01 -7.22 -13.69
CA PHE A 10 -10.68 -7.68 -13.26
C PHE A 10 -9.92 -6.66 -12.40
N ALA A 11 -10.47 -5.46 -12.20
CA ALA A 11 -9.89 -4.46 -11.31
C ALA A 11 -10.15 -4.84 -9.83
N ARG A 12 -9.10 -4.79 -9.00
CA ARG A 12 -9.23 -4.95 -7.55
C ARG A 12 -9.73 -3.64 -6.94
N ASP A 13 -10.87 -3.71 -6.25
CA ASP A 13 -11.38 -2.59 -5.47
C ASP A 13 -10.63 -2.50 -4.14
N LEU A 14 -9.75 -1.50 -4.02
CA LEU A 14 -8.92 -1.26 -2.84
C LEU A 14 -9.31 0.03 -2.12
N GLY A 15 -9.42 -0.05 -0.79
CA GLY A 15 -9.42 1.11 0.10
C GLY A 15 -8.06 1.20 0.80
N ILE A 16 -7.49 2.40 0.90
CA ILE A 16 -6.19 2.61 1.54
C ILE A 16 -6.37 3.64 2.66
N ASP A 17 -5.97 3.27 3.86
CA ASP A 17 -5.88 4.16 5.02
C ASP A 17 -4.41 4.46 5.29
N LEU A 18 -4.04 5.74 5.25
CA LEU A 18 -2.66 6.22 5.42
C LEU A 18 -2.54 6.97 6.74
N GLY A 19 -2.67 6.24 7.85
CA GLY A 19 -2.50 6.78 9.18
C GLY A 19 -1.05 7.16 9.47
N THR A 20 -0.83 8.06 10.44
CA THR A 20 0.53 8.48 10.85
C THR A 20 1.35 7.36 11.46
N ALA A 21 0.69 6.38 12.11
CA ALA A 21 1.33 5.24 12.75
C ALA A 21 1.29 3.96 11.89
N ASN A 22 0.18 3.72 11.18
CA ASN A 22 -0.01 2.49 10.40
C ASN A 22 -0.72 2.79 9.08
N SER A 23 -0.35 2.04 8.05
CA SER A 23 -1.00 2.02 6.75
C SER A 23 -1.77 0.70 6.58
N LEU A 24 -3.02 0.79 6.15
CA LEU A 24 -3.88 -0.37 5.93
C LEU A 24 -4.36 -0.41 4.48
N VAL A 25 -4.47 -1.61 3.93
CA VAL A 25 -5.14 -1.85 2.65
C VAL A 25 -6.33 -2.78 2.88
N TYR A 26 -7.50 -2.35 2.45
CA TYR A 26 -8.73 -3.13 2.42
C TYR A 26 -9.03 -3.53 0.98
N GLU A 27 -9.38 -4.80 0.74
CA GLU A 27 -9.88 -5.27 -0.56
C GLU A 27 -11.34 -5.68 -0.43
N ARG A 28 -12.20 -5.16 -1.32
CA ARG A 28 -13.64 -5.47 -1.31
C ARG A 28 -13.85 -6.98 -1.37
N GLY A 29 -14.58 -7.52 -0.39
CA GLY A 29 -14.88 -8.95 -0.29
C GLY A 29 -13.78 -9.80 0.36
N ARG A 30 -12.60 -9.24 0.67
CA ARG A 30 -11.52 -9.94 1.39
C ARG A 30 -11.20 -9.33 2.75
N GLY A 31 -11.58 -8.08 3.00
CA GLY A 31 -11.26 -7.42 4.27
C GLY A 31 -9.93 -6.67 4.22
N VAL A 32 -9.32 -6.43 5.39
CA VAL A 32 -7.98 -5.84 5.48
C VAL A 32 -6.94 -6.87 5.05
N VAL A 33 -6.22 -6.58 3.97
CA VAL A 33 -5.22 -7.45 3.35
C VAL A 33 -3.78 -7.02 3.62
N LEU A 34 -3.57 -5.80 4.11
CA LEU A 34 -2.28 -5.29 4.57
C LEU A 34 -2.48 -4.40 5.81
N ARG A 35 -1.57 -4.52 6.77
CA ARG A 35 -1.44 -3.63 7.93
C ARG A 35 0.04 -3.55 8.28
N GLU A 36 0.65 -2.42 7.97
CA GLU A 36 2.08 -2.17 8.20
C GLU A 36 2.26 -0.86 8.97
N PRO A 37 3.33 -0.70 9.76
CA PRO A 37 3.76 0.60 10.26
C PRO A 37 3.93 1.61 9.12
N SER A 38 3.50 2.85 9.33
CA SER A 38 3.67 3.96 8.36
C SER A 38 5.07 4.55 8.41
N VAL A 39 6.09 3.70 8.28
CA VAL A 39 7.49 4.06 8.40
C VAL A 39 8.31 3.51 7.24
N VAL A 40 9.38 4.24 6.90
CA VAL A 40 10.35 3.88 5.88
C VAL A 40 11.74 4.19 6.44
N ALA A 41 12.64 3.22 6.41
CA ALA A 41 14.04 3.42 6.74
C ALA A 41 14.77 3.96 5.50
N VAL A 42 15.46 5.08 5.65
CA VAL A 42 16.22 5.71 4.57
C VAL A 42 17.69 5.84 4.95
N LYS A 43 18.56 5.67 3.96
CA LYS A 43 20.00 5.90 4.15
C LYS A 43 20.26 7.38 4.35
N ASN A 44 21.02 7.72 5.39
CA ASN A 44 21.49 9.08 5.60
C ASN A 44 22.53 9.43 4.53
N GLY A 45 22.31 10.54 3.82
CA GLY A 45 23.19 10.98 2.75
C GLY A 45 22.50 11.94 1.78
N PRO A 46 23.20 12.36 0.71
CA PRO A 46 22.62 13.25 -0.30
C PRO A 46 21.50 12.59 -1.11
N THR A 47 21.46 11.25 -1.16
CA THR A 47 20.44 10.47 -1.86
C THR A 47 19.49 9.80 -0.86
N LYS A 48 18.19 9.89 -1.10
CA LYS A 48 17.15 9.20 -0.31
C LYS A 48 16.98 7.75 -0.76
N GLU A 49 17.99 6.94 -0.53
CA GLU A 49 17.94 5.50 -0.79
C GLU A 49 17.05 4.83 0.27
N ILE A 50 16.05 4.06 -0.18
CA ILE A 50 15.15 3.30 0.69
C ILE A 50 15.86 2.00 1.11
N LEU A 51 15.94 1.76 2.42
CA LEU A 51 16.56 0.57 3.00
C LEU A 51 15.52 -0.49 3.41
N ALA A 52 14.39 -0.06 3.97
CA ALA A 52 13.27 -0.92 4.38
C ALA A 52 11.96 -0.12 4.48
N ILE A 53 10.83 -0.81 4.50
CA ILE A 53 9.46 -0.25 4.62
C ILE A 53 8.70 -1.11 5.62
N GLY A 54 7.74 -0.55 6.36
CA GLY A 54 6.84 -1.34 7.21
C GLY A 54 7.53 -1.87 8.46
N GLU A 55 7.22 -3.11 8.86
CA GLU A 55 7.83 -3.74 10.04
C GLU A 55 9.36 -3.83 9.93
N GLU A 56 9.93 -4.08 8.75
CA GLU A 56 11.38 -4.13 8.56
C GLU A 56 12.07 -2.77 8.74
N ALA A 57 11.30 -1.67 8.74
CA ALA A 57 11.82 -0.33 8.99
C ALA A 57 11.72 0.13 10.45
N ARG A 58 11.05 -0.64 11.32
CA ARG A 58 10.85 -0.33 12.73
C ARG A 58 11.97 -0.87 13.61
#